data_AF-A0A2G5VLA1-F1
#
_entry.id   AF-A0A2G5VLA1-F1
#
_cell.length_a   1.000
_cell.length_b   1.000
_cell.length_c   1.000
_cell.angle_alpha   90.00
_cell.angle_beta   90.00
_cell.angle_gamma   90.00
#
_symmetry.space_group_name_H-M   'P 1'
#
loop_
_entity.id
_entity.type
_entity.pdbx_description
1 polymer ?
#
loop_
_entity_poly.entity_id
_entity_poly.type
_entity_poly.pdbx_seq_one_letter_code
_entity_poly.pdbx_strand_id
1 'polypeptide(L)'
;MSTEDVEAARRKYEERRRKIQEEEMKERRNGMNLSSGGEDEDVDDMFLTALQRKREKVHRRALLKQVLAPTMNQKEEIERKRKKKEEDKQSEEAKKTLLEKHAEIMETQGVIDESERQLREEEELLDKVTRGGGLLAVTELVKGEKYEEPITTAWRPPGHIRRQTQTDYENQRKRLGISCEGETIPPPIGSFLEMKFPKPLLQFLQKQKGIVTPTAIQIQGIPVALCGRDMIGIASTGSGKTMTFVLPLIMFCIEQEMKLPFMRNEGPFGLIIVPSRELARQIYDLIIEMSEAIAKAGFPELRAGLCIGGVPIGEQSKDFRQGIHIVVATPGRLSDMLTKKIINLEVCRYLVLDEADRMLDMGFEDEIKSIFYFFKAQRQTLLFSATMPKKIQFFAKSALVKPIVVNVGRAGAASLNVLQELEFVRSENKLVRVLECLQKTSPKVLIFAEKKVDVDNIYEYLLVKGVEVASIHGGKDQSDRHAGIEAFRKNEKDVLVATDVASKGLDFQGIEHVINFDMPEDIENYVHRIGRTGRSGRKGLATTFINKKSEMSVLSDLKQLLVEAGQELPEFLKMLAGDEEGIAPAGTNADKGCAYCSGLGHRITDCPKLAGIGNKTTQALARGGGDDGGF
;
A
#
# COMPACT_ATOMS: atom_id res chain seq x y z
N MET A 1 -12.78 14.07 16.58
CA MET A 1 -12.27 13.88 17.96
C MET A 1 -12.63 15.13 18.74
N SER A 2 -13.22 14.98 19.93
CA SER A 2 -13.58 16.13 20.75
C SER A 2 -12.31 16.83 21.27
N THR A 3 -12.41 18.11 21.63
CA THR A 3 -11.30 18.85 22.28
C THR A 3 -10.85 18.19 23.58
N GLU A 4 -11.76 17.48 24.26
CA GLU A 4 -11.48 16.75 25.49
C GLU A 4 -10.61 15.49 25.24
N ASP A 5 -10.80 14.80 24.11
CA ASP A 5 -9.97 13.64 23.75
C ASP A 5 -8.51 14.04 23.49
N VAL A 6 -8.31 15.23 22.92
CA VAL A 6 -6.98 15.78 22.61
C VAL A 6 -6.26 16.21 23.89
N GLU A 7 -6.97 16.83 24.84
CA GLU A 7 -6.42 17.17 26.16
C GLU A 7 -6.10 15.92 26.99
N ALA A 8 -6.94 14.88 26.94
CA ALA A 8 -6.68 13.62 27.60
C ALA A 8 -5.42 12.91 27.05
N ALA A 9 -5.23 12.92 25.72
CA ALA A 9 -4.04 12.39 25.08
C ALA A 9 -2.78 13.20 25.45
N ARG A 10 -2.89 14.53 25.52
CA ARG A 10 -1.81 15.44 25.94
C ARG A 10 -1.39 15.21 27.38
N ARG A 11 -2.35 15.06 28.31
CA ARG A 11 -2.06 14.73 29.72
C ARG A 11 -1.35 13.39 29.86
N LYS A 12 -1.81 12.34 29.16
CA LYS A 12 -1.12 11.04 29.14
C LYS A 12 0.30 11.13 28.59
N TYR A 13 0.52 11.97 27.58
CA TYR A 13 1.84 12.20 27.00
C TYR A 13 2.79 12.93 27.96
N GLU A 14 2.31 13.98 28.63
CA GLU A 14 3.09 14.74 29.62
C GLU A 14 3.43 13.89 30.85
N GLU A 15 2.51 13.04 31.30
CA GLU A 15 2.72 12.12 32.43
C GLU A 15 3.74 11.03 32.09
N ARG A 16 3.71 10.48 30.87
CA ARG A 16 4.69 9.50 30.39
C ARG A 16 6.09 10.13 30.27
N ARG A 17 6.18 11.39 29.85
CA ARG A 17 7.43 12.15 29.78
C ARG A 17 8.05 12.37 31.16
N ARG A 18 7.22 12.70 32.15
CA ARG A 18 7.68 12.89 33.53
C ARG A 18 8.24 11.61 34.15
N LYS A 19 7.60 10.46 33.89
CA LYS A 19 8.09 9.15 34.36
C LYS A 19 9.45 8.79 33.74
N ILE A 20 9.64 9.03 32.45
CA ILE A 20 10.92 8.79 31.76
C ILE A 20 12.02 9.69 32.33
N GLN A 21 11.74 10.97 32.56
CA GLN A 21 12.72 11.90 33.17
C GLN A 21 13.06 11.56 34.63
N GLU A 22 12.08 11.07 35.40
CA GLU A 22 12.29 10.59 36.76
C GLU A 22 13.14 9.31 36.78
N GLU A 23 12.96 8.39 35.84
CA GLU A 23 13.80 7.19 35.67
C GLU A 23 15.23 7.53 35.24
N GLU A 24 15.40 8.42 34.25
CA GLU A 24 16.72 8.89 33.78
C GLU A 24 17.51 9.62 34.89
N MET A 25 16.84 10.41 35.73
CA MET A 25 17.48 11.05 36.89
C MET A 25 17.88 10.05 37.98
N LYS A 26 17.10 8.98 38.16
CA LYS A 26 17.38 7.92 39.13
C LYS A 26 18.58 7.08 38.71
N GLU A 27 18.73 6.83 37.41
CA GLU A 27 19.88 6.13 36.83
C GLU A 27 21.17 6.97 36.91
N ARG A 28 21.09 8.29 36.65
CA ARG A 28 22.24 9.21 36.80
C ARG A 28 22.77 9.29 38.23
N ARG A 29 21.87 9.24 39.23
CA ARG A 29 22.26 9.34 40.65
C ARG A 29 23.00 8.10 41.16
N ASN A 30 22.82 6.95 40.51
CA ASN A 30 23.44 5.68 40.88
C ASN A 30 24.79 5.43 40.17
N GLY A 31 25.17 6.23 39.16
CA GLY A 31 26.36 6.02 38.33
C GLY A 31 27.63 6.80 38.72
N MET A 32 27.63 7.55 39.84
CA MET A 32 28.67 8.56 40.12
C MET A 32 29.85 8.12 41.02
N ASN A 33 30.05 6.82 41.28
CA ASN A 33 31.23 6.34 42.04
C ASN A 33 32.04 5.33 41.23
N LEU A 34 33.13 5.78 40.61
CA LEU A 34 34.47 5.17 40.50
C LEU A 34 35.20 5.75 39.27
N SER A 35 36.24 6.56 39.53
CA SER A 35 37.18 7.05 38.51
C SER A 35 38.45 6.19 38.46
N SER A 36 39.00 5.92 37.27
CA SER A 36 40.32 6.43 36.80
C SER A 36 41.00 5.52 35.76
N GLY A 37 41.31 6.08 34.59
CA GLY A 37 42.57 5.87 33.84
C GLY A 37 42.62 4.80 32.74
N GLY A 38 42.80 5.25 31.47
CA GLY A 38 43.38 4.46 30.37
C GLY A 38 42.64 4.57 29.05
N GLU A 39 43.17 5.38 28.13
CA GLU A 39 42.70 5.78 26.80
C GLU A 39 42.26 4.64 25.85
N ASP A 40 41.01 4.74 25.37
CA ASP A 40 40.56 4.52 23.99
C ASP A 40 39.13 5.11 23.89
N GLU A 41 38.99 6.31 23.30
CA GLU A 41 37.71 7.01 23.17
C GLU A 41 36.94 6.54 21.93
N ASP A 42 35.83 5.83 22.14
CA ASP A 42 34.65 5.89 21.27
C ASP A 42 33.38 5.70 22.13
N VAL A 43 32.48 6.67 22.01
CA VAL A 43 31.39 6.97 22.96
C VAL A 43 30.24 5.98 22.81
N ASP A 44 30.28 4.88 23.56
CA ASP A 44 29.12 4.02 23.82
C ASP A 44 29.33 3.25 25.13
N ASP A 45 29.17 3.90 26.29
CA ASP A 45 29.25 3.19 27.56
C ASP A 45 28.21 3.62 28.61
N MET A 46 27.22 2.75 28.78
CA MET A 46 26.66 2.44 30.10
C MET A 46 26.09 1.02 30.06
N PHE A 47 26.95 0.00 30.11
CA PHE A 47 26.54 -1.36 30.41
C PHE A 47 27.48 -2.09 31.37
N LEU A 48 26.84 -2.82 32.28
CA LEU A 48 27.40 -3.74 33.28
C LEU A 48 28.47 -4.69 32.68
N THR A 49 29.58 -4.83 33.40
CA THR A 49 30.75 -5.59 32.98
C THR A 49 30.48 -7.10 32.84
N ALA A 50 31.25 -7.77 31.97
CA ALA A 50 31.14 -9.21 31.68
C ALA A 50 31.21 -10.11 32.93
N LEU A 51 31.85 -9.63 34.00
CA LEU A 51 31.99 -10.32 35.28
C LEU A 51 30.66 -10.34 36.08
N GLN A 52 29.83 -9.31 35.96
CA GLN A 52 28.49 -9.23 36.56
C GLN A 52 27.51 -10.18 35.85
N ARG A 53 27.55 -10.28 34.51
CA ARG A 53 26.78 -11.28 33.74
C ARG A 53 27.13 -12.73 34.11
N LYS A 54 28.39 -12.99 34.49
CA LYS A 54 28.86 -14.32 34.93
C LYS A 54 28.31 -14.66 36.32
N ARG A 55 28.33 -13.71 37.26
CA ARG A 55 27.74 -13.86 38.61
C ARG A 55 26.22 -14.04 38.56
N GLU A 56 25.52 -13.29 37.72
CA GLU A 56 24.07 -13.36 37.59
C GLU A 56 23.62 -14.67 36.92
N LYS A 57 24.36 -15.18 35.92
CA LYS A 57 24.13 -16.52 35.35
C LYS A 57 24.33 -17.64 36.37
N VAL A 58 25.34 -17.55 37.23
CA VAL A 58 25.61 -18.54 38.28
C VAL A 58 24.53 -18.50 39.37
N HIS A 59 24.12 -17.31 39.79
CA HIS A 59 23.03 -17.11 40.76
C HIS A 59 21.68 -17.63 40.21
N ARG A 60 21.37 -17.36 38.93
CA ARG A 60 20.17 -17.85 38.26
C ARG A 60 20.18 -19.37 38.07
N ARG A 61 21.36 -19.98 37.83
CA ARG A 61 21.54 -21.44 37.78
C ARG A 61 21.36 -22.11 39.15
N ALA A 62 21.78 -21.47 40.23
CA ALA A 62 21.59 -21.96 41.59
C ALA A 62 20.11 -21.94 42.01
N LEU A 63 19.39 -20.86 41.68
CA LEU A 63 17.93 -20.74 41.89
C LEU A 63 17.13 -21.76 41.09
N LEU A 64 17.48 -22.01 39.82
CA LEU A 64 16.84 -23.05 38.99
C LEU A 64 17.06 -24.47 39.52
N LYS A 65 18.18 -24.71 40.24
CA LYS A 65 18.49 -26.00 40.86
C LYS A 65 17.72 -26.24 42.17
N GLN A 66 17.29 -25.18 42.85
CA GLN A 66 16.50 -25.25 44.08
C GLN A 66 14.98 -25.35 43.83
N VAL A 67 14.49 -24.85 42.68
CA VAL A 67 13.05 -24.80 42.36
C VAL A 67 12.57 -26.04 41.58
N LEU A 68 13.48 -26.82 40.96
CA LEU A 68 13.15 -28.03 40.19
C LEU A 68 13.75 -29.29 40.82
N ALA A 69 13.10 -29.80 41.85
CA ALA A 69 13.10 -31.22 42.16
C ALA A 69 11.62 -31.64 42.29
N PRO A 70 11.11 -32.45 41.33
CA PRO A 70 10.96 -33.88 41.63
C PRO A 70 11.20 -34.86 40.46
N THR A 71 11.64 -36.07 40.86
CA THR A 71 11.52 -37.42 40.26
C THR A 71 11.96 -37.65 38.81
N MET A 72 13.21 -38.11 38.64
CA MET A 72 13.78 -38.62 37.38
C MET A 72 13.19 -39.95 36.86
N ASN A 73 12.31 -40.63 37.60
CA ASN A 73 11.82 -41.96 37.19
C ASN A 73 10.63 -41.97 36.21
N GLN A 74 9.90 -40.86 36.02
CA GLN A 74 8.71 -40.85 35.14
C GLN A 74 9.04 -40.51 33.68
N LYS A 75 10.10 -39.72 33.41
CA LYS A 75 10.47 -39.33 32.04
C LYS A 75 11.14 -40.49 31.28
N GLU A 76 11.98 -41.26 31.93
CA GLU A 76 12.65 -42.42 31.31
C GLU A 76 11.65 -43.55 30.95
N GLU A 77 10.59 -43.73 31.74
CA GLU A 77 9.57 -44.74 31.46
C GLU A 77 8.67 -44.36 30.26
N ILE A 78 8.34 -43.07 30.13
CA ILE A 78 7.54 -42.54 29.01
C ILE A 78 8.35 -42.60 27.70
N GLU A 79 9.64 -42.33 27.76
CA GLU A 79 10.53 -42.35 26.59
C GLU A 79 10.80 -43.79 26.11
N ARG A 80 10.93 -44.75 27.02
CA ARG A 80 11.01 -46.19 26.67
C ARG A 80 9.71 -46.71 26.06
N LYS A 81 8.54 -46.30 26.57
CA LYS A 81 7.24 -46.68 25.99
C LYS A 81 7.04 -46.07 24.60
N ARG A 82 7.55 -44.87 24.33
CA ARG A 82 7.50 -44.25 23.00
C ARG A 82 8.39 -44.96 21.99
N LYS A 83 9.64 -45.26 22.34
CA LYS A 83 10.57 -45.99 21.47
C LYS A 83 10.06 -47.39 21.12
N LYS A 84 9.53 -48.12 22.10
CA LYS A 84 8.94 -49.45 21.85
C LYS A 84 7.73 -49.38 20.91
N LYS A 85 6.90 -48.33 21.04
CA LYS A 85 5.75 -48.10 20.15
C LYS A 85 6.16 -47.72 18.72
N GLU A 86 7.30 -47.03 18.56
CA GLU A 86 7.88 -46.69 17.26
C GLU A 86 8.50 -47.92 16.58
N GLU A 87 9.22 -48.75 17.33
CA GLU A 87 9.80 -50.01 16.84
C GLU A 87 8.71 -51.02 16.44
N ASP A 88 7.63 -51.13 17.23
CA ASP A 88 6.49 -51.99 16.89
C ASP A 88 5.79 -51.51 15.60
N LYS A 89 5.63 -50.19 15.42
CA LYS A 89 5.03 -49.57 14.22
C LYS A 89 5.87 -49.80 12.96
N GLN A 90 7.19 -49.64 13.07
CA GLN A 90 8.12 -49.91 11.98
C GLN A 90 8.17 -51.40 11.62
N SER A 91 7.98 -52.30 12.60
CA SER A 91 7.93 -53.74 12.36
C SER A 91 6.65 -54.19 11.65
N GLU A 92 5.51 -53.52 11.87
CA GLU A 92 4.26 -53.77 11.13
C GLU A 92 4.33 -53.20 9.70
N GLU A 93 4.94 -52.03 9.52
CA GLU A 93 5.11 -51.37 8.23
C GLU A 93 6.10 -52.10 7.29
N ALA A 94 7.02 -52.88 7.88
CA ALA A 94 7.92 -53.79 7.18
C ALA A 94 7.30 -55.14 6.80
N LYS A 95 6.16 -55.52 7.41
CA LYS A 95 5.45 -56.78 7.13
C LYS A 95 4.36 -56.66 6.05
N LYS A 96 3.96 -55.44 5.68
CA LYS A 96 3.01 -55.20 4.57
C LYS A 96 3.61 -55.69 3.26
N THR A 97 2.84 -56.49 2.53
CA THR A 97 3.26 -57.06 1.25
C THR A 97 3.34 -55.96 0.16
N LEU A 98 4.18 -56.15 -0.84
CA LEU A 98 4.34 -55.20 -1.97
C LEU A 98 3.01 -54.92 -2.70
N LEU A 99 2.08 -55.89 -2.69
CA LEU A 99 0.72 -55.78 -3.22
C LEU A 99 -0.18 -54.86 -2.38
N GLU A 100 -0.09 -54.92 -1.05
CA GLU A 100 -0.84 -54.01 -0.15
C GLU A 100 -0.30 -52.58 -0.23
N LYS A 101 1.01 -52.40 -0.37
CA LYS A 101 1.60 -51.08 -0.61
C LYS A 101 1.20 -50.50 -1.97
N HIS A 102 1.09 -51.34 -3.00
CA HIS A 102 0.56 -50.89 -4.30
C HIS A 102 -0.94 -50.54 -4.24
N ALA A 103 -1.74 -51.30 -3.48
CA ALA A 103 -3.16 -51.00 -3.30
C ALA A 103 -3.39 -49.68 -2.53
N GLU A 104 -2.65 -49.43 -1.45
CA GLU A 104 -2.73 -48.15 -0.70
C GLU A 104 -2.24 -46.95 -1.53
N ILE A 105 -1.22 -47.13 -2.38
CA ILE A 105 -0.74 -46.10 -3.31
C ILE A 105 -1.78 -45.83 -4.41
N MET A 106 -2.49 -46.86 -4.90
CA MET A 106 -3.56 -46.68 -5.88
C MET A 106 -4.83 -46.05 -5.29
N GLU A 107 -5.18 -46.35 -4.03
CA GLU A 107 -6.29 -45.68 -3.34
C GLU A 107 -5.97 -44.22 -2.98
N THR A 108 -4.72 -43.91 -2.61
CA THR A 108 -4.30 -42.52 -2.33
C THR A 108 -4.02 -41.69 -3.59
N GLN A 109 -3.70 -42.32 -4.73
CA GLN A 109 -3.59 -41.64 -6.03
C GLN A 109 -4.93 -41.52 -6.77
N GLY A 110 -5.97 -42.25 -6.35
CA GLY A 110 -7.29 -42.26 -7.01
C GLY A 110 -8.19 -41.06 -6.70
N VAL A 111 -7.80 -40.20 -5.76
CA VAL A 111 -8.50 -38.94 -5.44
C VAL A 111 -7.50 -37.80 -5.48
N ILE A 112 -6.98 -37.51 -6.67
CA ILE A 112 -6.52 -36.15 -6.96
C ILE A 112 -7.79 -35.32 -6.93
N ASP A 113 -7.96 -34.58 -5.85
CA ASP A 113 -9.05 -33.63 -5.66
C ASP A 113 -9.18 -32.77 -6.93
N GLU A 114 -10.37 -32.75 -7.54
CA GLU A 114 -10.64 -31.91 -8.71
C GLU A 114 -10.17 -30.47 -8.45
N SER A 115 -10.20 -30.03 -7.19
CA SER A 115 -9.69 -28.74 -6.73
C SER A 115 -8.18 -28.54 -6.97
N GLU A 116 -7.32 -29.52 -6.72
CA GLU A 116 -5.87 -29.41 -6.93
C GLU A 116 -5.51 -29.42 -8.41
N ARG A 117 -6.23 -30.24 -9.19
CA ARG A 117 -6.06 -30.28 -10.64
C ARG A 117 -6.51 -28.97 -11.28
N GLN A 118 -7.65 -28.43 -10.85
CA GLN A 118 -8.14 -27.13 -11.26
C GLN A 118 -7.18 -26.01 -10.88
N LEU A 119 -6.62 -26.00 -9.66
CA LEU A 119 -5.62 -25.00 -9.24
C LEU A 119 -4.36 -25.02 -10.10
N ARG A 120 -3.88 -26.22 -10.48
CA ARG A 120 -2.72 -26.36 -11.38
C ARG A 120 -3.05 -25.88 -12.80
N GLU A 121 -4.23 -26.21 -13.32
CA GLU A 121 -4.68 -25.73 -14.63
C GLU A 121 -4.86 -24.20 -14.65
N GLU A 122 -5.38 -23.62 -13.57
CA GLU A 122 -5.47 -22.16 -13.37
C GLU A 122 -4.07 -21.51 -13.31
N GLU A 123 -3.10 -22.14 -12.64
CA GLU A 123 -1.71 -21.66 -12.59
C GLU A 123 -1.03 -21.74 -13.97
N GLU A 124 -1.22 -22.83 -14.72
CA GLU A 124 -0.64 -22.98 -16.06
C GLU A 124 -1.25 -22.02 -17.09
N LEU A 125 -2.57 -21.84 -17.09
CA LEU A 125 -3.25 -20.88 -17.95
C LEU A 125 -2.78 -19.46 -17.66
N LEU A 126 -2.63 -19.11 -16.38
CA LEU A 126 -2.08 -17.84 -15.97
C LEU A 126 -0.65 -17.68 -16.48
N ASP A 127 0.23 -18.66 -16.25
CA ASP A 127 1.65 -18.61 -16.65
C ASP A 127 1.80 -18.39 -18.16
N LYS A 128 1.02 -19.11 -18.98
CA LYS A 128 1.00 -18.94 -20.45
C LYS A 128 0.58 -17.55 -20.90
N VAL A 129 -0.43 -16.96 -20.24
CA VAL A 129 -0.91 -15.61 -20.56
C VAL A 129 0.09 -14.54 -20.11
N THR A 130 0.74 -14.72 -18.95
CA THR A 130 1.78 -13.80 -18.47
C THR A 130 3.08 -13.88 -19.28
N ARG A 131 3.45 -15.04 -19.82
CA ARG A 131 4.62 -15.17 -20.71
C ARG A 131 4.42 -14.42 -22.04
N GLY A 132 3.17 -14.31 -22.52
CA GLY A 132 2.84 -13.47 -23.67
C GLY A 132 2.85 -11.97 -23.38
N GLY A 133 2.77 -11.55 -22.12
CA GLY A 133 2.75 -10.16 -21.68
C GLY A 133 4.03 -9.75 -20.96
N GLY A 134 5.10 -9.47 -21.72
CA GLY A 134 6.18 -8.49 -21.42
C GLY A 134 6.88 -8.44 -20.05
N LEU A 135 6.60 -9.34 -19.10
CA LEU A 135 6.98 -9.22 -17.68
C LEU A 135 8.28 -9.95 -17.31
N LEU A 136 8.76 -10.89 -18.14
CA LEU A 136 10.03 -11.60 -17.90
C LEU A 136 11.28 -10.70 -18.03
N ALA A 137 11.17 -9.55 -18.68
CA ALA A 137 12.34 -8.78 -19.10
C ALA A 137 12.99 -7.93 -17.98
N VAL A 138 12.27 -7.56 -16.91
CA VAL A 138 12.79 -6.61 -15.90
C VAL A 138 13.93 -7.22 -15.08
N THR A 139 13.88 -8.52 -14.79
CA THR A 139 14.93 -9.24 -14.08
C THR A 139 16.16 -9.56 -14.94
N GLU A 140 16.05 -9.49 -16.27
CA GLU A 140 17.15 -9.79 -17.21
C GLU A 140 17.79 -8.53 -17.80
N LEU A 141 17.14 -7.36 -17.71
CA LEU A 141 17.61 -6.12 -18.34
C LEU A 141 18.46 -5.20 -17.43
N VAL A 142 18.48 -5.42 -16.11
CA VAL A 142 19.44 -4.75 -15.22
C VAL A 142 20.75 -5.54 -15.30
N LYS A 143 21.79 -4.92 -15.86
CA LYS A 143 23.14 -5.48 -16.04
C LYS A 143 23.56 -6.41 -14.89
N GLY A 144 23.39 -7.73 -15.07
CA GLY A 144 24.11 -8.82 -14.39
C GLY A 144 24.06 -8.94 -12.86
N GLU A 145 23.62 -7.95 -12.10
CA GLU A 145 23.68 -7.94 -10.64
C GLU A 145 22.27 -8.06 -10.04
N LYS A 146 21.88 -9.27 -9.63
CA LYS A 146 20.72 -9.45 -8.76
C LYS A 146 21.13 -9.16 -7.33
N TYR A 147 20.62 -8.07 -6.76
CA TYR A 147 20.79 -7.80 -5.34
C TYR A 147 19.92 -8.77 -4.52
N GLU A 148 20.54 -9.53 -3.62
CA GLU A 148 19.85 -10.55 -2.80
C GLU A 148 19.59 -10.10 -1.35
N GLU A 149 20.30 -9.06 -0.90
CA GLU A 149 20.22 -8.53 0.46
C GLU A 149 19.67 -7.11 0.46
N PRO A 150 18.89 -6.71 1.48
CA PRO A 150 18.38 -5.35 1.59
C PRO A 150 19.47 -4.33 1.97
N ILE A 151 19.21 -3.05 1.71
CA ILE A 151 20.10 -1.97 2.15
C ILE A 151 20.17 -1.94 3.67
N THR A 152 21.38 -1.80 4.19
CA THR A 152 21.61 -1.60 5.62
C THR A 152 21.59 -0.11 5.96
N THR A 153 20.85 0.23 7.01
CA THR A 153 20.77 1.59 7.54
C THR A 153 21.40 1.65 8.92
N ALA A 154 21.75 2.85 9.39
CA ALA A 154 22.20 3.08 10.76
C ALA A 154 21.05 3.07 11.78
N TRP A 155 19.80 3.22 11.32
CA TRP A 155 18.66 3.33 12.21
C TRP A 155 18.32 2.00 12.88
N ARG A 156 18.02 2.05 14.18
CA ARG A 156 17.55 0.90 14.97
C ARG A 156 16.39 1.32 15.88
N PRO A 157 15.37 0.47 16.05
CA PRO A 157 14.29 0.70 17.01
C PRO A 157 14.83 0.90 18.44
N PRO A 158 14.14 1.67 19.30
CA PRO A 158 14.49 1.82 20.71
C PRO A 158 14.64 0.47 21.42
N GLY A 159 15.61 0.39 22.35
CA GLY A 159 15.94 -0.85 23.04
C GLY A 159 14.76 -1.46 23.81
N HIS A 160 13.89 -0.64 24.40
CA HIS A 160 12.70 -1.13 25.12
C HIS A 160 11.66 -1.76 24.20
N ILE A 161 11.52 -1.28 22.96
CA ILE A 161 10.64 -1.88 21.95
C ILE A 161 11.26 -3.19 21.49
N ARG A 162 12.56 -3.20 21.15
CA ARG A 162 13.30 -4.39 20.69
C ARG A 162 13.31 -5.56 21.68
N ARG A 163 13.13 -5.29 22.98
CA ARG A 163 13.07 -6.30 24.05
C ARG A 163 11.69 -6.93 24.22
N GLN A 164 10.66 -6.42 23.56
CA GLN A 164 9.32 -7.02 23.59
C GLN A 164 9.32 -8.37 22.88
N THR A 165 8.36 -9.22 23.25
CA THR A 165 8.23 -10.55 22.67
C THR A 165 7.57 -10.49 21.29
N GLN A 166 7.81 -11.50 20.45
CA GLN A 166 7.15 -11.58 19.14
C GLN A 166 5.62 -11.59 19.26
N THR A 167 5.10 -12.24 20.31
CA THR A 167 3.68 -12.26 20.65
C THR A 167 3.12 -10.87 20.95
N ASP A 168 3.91 -9.98 21.56
CA ASP A 168 3.47 -8.60 21.83
C ASP A 168 3.31 -7.81 20.52
N TYR A 169 4.26 -7.96 19.59
CA TYR A 169 4.18 -7.32 18.27
C TYR A 169 2.95 -7.82 17.49
N GLU A 170 2.70 -9.13 17.51
CA GLU A 170 1.54 -9.73 16.84
C GLU A 170 0.22 -9.26 17.46
N ASN A 171 0.13 -9.18 18.79
CA ASN A 171 -1.04 -8.66 19.48
C ASN A 171 -1.30 -7.19 19.12
N GLN A 172 -0.25 -6.38 19.04
CA GLN A 172 -0.36 -4.98 18.62
C GLN A 172 -0.83 -4.86 17.15
N ARG A 173 -0.26 -5.68 16.25
CA ARG A 173 -0.68 -5.73 14.83
C ARG A 173 -2.14 -6.16 14.68
N LYS A 174 -2.56 -7.22 15.37
CA LYS A 174 -3.96 -7.70 15.39
C LYS A 174 -4.92 -6.62 15.87
N ARG A 175 -4.60 -5.93 16.97
CA ARG A 175 -5.42 -4.84 17.51
C ARG A 175 -5.62 -3.69 16.51
N LEU A 176 -4.61 -3.42 15.70
CA LEU A 176 -4.61 -2.33 14.71
C LEU A 176 -5.06 -2.79 13.31
N GLY A 177 -5.45 -4.05 13.13
CA GLY A 177 -5.85 -4.60 11.84
C GLY A 177 -4.71 -4.63 10.82
N ILE A 178 -3.47 -4.79 11.28
CA ILE A 178 -2.27 -4.85 10.44
C ILE A 178 -1.91 -6.31 10.22
N SER A 179 -1.80 -6.73 8.95
CA SER A 179 -1.16 -7.98 8.55
C SER A 179 0.22 -7.68 7.95
N CYS A 180 1.20 -8.52 8.24
CA CYS A 180 2.56 -8.36 7.72
C CYS A 180 3.09 -9.68 7.21
N GLU A 181 3.71 -9.65 6.04
CA GLU A 181 4.35 -10.82 5.42
C GLU A 181 5.80 -10.46 5.05
N GLY A 182 6.70 -11.44 5.15
CA GLY A 182 8.12 -11.27 4.83
C GLY A 182 9.05 -11.64 5.98
N GLU A 183 10.34 -11.65 5.68
CA GLU A 183 11.38 -12.01 6.63
C GLU A 183 11.79 -10.81 7.50
N THR A 184 12.15 -11.06 8.75
CA THR A 184 12.74 -10.08 9.69
C THR A 184 11.97 -8.75 9.79
N ILE A 185 10.65 -8.84 10.03
CA ILE A 185 9.75 -7.69 10.11
C ILE A 185 10.09 -6.81 11.34
N PRO A 186 10.41 -5.52 11.17
CA PRO A 186 10.65 -4.60 12.28
C PRO A 186 9.45 -4.45 13.22
N PRO A 187 9.68 -4.14 14.51
CA PRO A 187 8.61 -4.00 15.48
C PRO A 187 7.72 -2.78 15.16
N PRO A 188 6.39 -2.86 15.39
CA PRO A 188 5.49 -1.72 15.23
C PRO A 188 5.79 -0.64 16.29
N ILE A 189 5.89 0.62 15.88
CA ILE A 189 6.18 1.74 16.79
C ILE A 189 4.97 2.69 16.86
N GLY A 190 4.44 2.91 18.06
CA GLY A 190 3.19 3.66 18.27
C GLY A 190 3.36 5.18 18.37
N SER A 191 4.59 5.70 18.29
CA SER A 191 4.88 7.12 18.49
C SER A 191 5.97 7.61 17.54
N PHE A 192 5.74 8.75 16.87
CA PHE A 192 6.75 9.40 16.03
C PHE A 192 8.02 9.79 16.82
N LEU A 193 7.88 10.06 18.12
CA LEU A 193 9.04 10.33 18.98
C LEU A 193 9.90 9.09 19.18
N GLU A 194 9.27 7.92 19.39
CA GLU A 194 9.96 6.64 19.54
C GLU A 194 10.60 6.19 18.21
N MET A 195 10.13 6.70 17.07
CA MET A 195 10.77 6.53 15.76
C MET A 195 12.04 7.38 15.57
N LYS A 196 12.36 8.26 16.54
CA LYS A 196 13.55 9.14 16.56
C LYS A 196 13.58 10.24 15.50
N PHE A 197 12.41 10.77 15.10
CA PHE A 197 12.36 11.92 14.20
C PHE A 197 12.82 13.23 14.87
N PRO A 198 13.42 14.17 14.13
CA PRO A 198 13.80 15.48 14.65
C PRO A 198 12.62 16.25 15.24
N LYS A 199 12.87 16.97 16.35
CA LYS A 199 11.83 17.81 17.02
C LYS A 199 11.11 18.78 16.07
N PRO A 200 11.77 19.47 15.12
CA PRO A 200 11.09 20.38 14.19
C PRO A 200 10.05 19.67 13.33
N LEU A 201 10.37 18.45 12.85
CA LEU A 201 9.45 17.64 12.06
C LEU A 201 8.26 17.17 12.90
N LEU A 202 8.49 16.78 14.16
CA LEU A 202 7.41 16.44 15.10
C LEU A 202 6.49 17.63 15.38
N GLN A 203 7.06 18.84 15.56
CA GLN A 203 6.29 20.06 15.76
C GLN A 203 5.47 20.44 14.53
N PHE A 204 6.03 20.27 13.33
CA PHE A 204 5.31 20.45 12.07
C PHE A 204 4.10 19.52 11.97
N LEU A 205 4.30 18.22 12.21
CA LEU A 205 3.23 17.23 12.19
C LEU A 205 2.10 17.58 13.17
N GLN A 206 2.45 17.96 14.40
CA GLN A 206 1.46 18.31 15.43
C GLN A 206 0.74 19.62 15.15
N LYS A 207 1.48 20.71 14.87
CA LYS A 207 0.92 22.06 14.79
C LYS A 207 0.27 22.37 13.45
N GLN A 208 0.87 21.92 12.35
CA GLN A 208 0.39 22.27 11.01
C GLN A 208 -0.52 21.20 10.41
N LYS A 209 -0.23 19.91 10.65
CA LYS A 209 -1.03 18.81 10.09
C LYS A 209 -2.04 18.23 11.10
N GLY A 210 -1.96 18.59 12.38
CA GLY A 210 -2.82 18.03 13.42
C GLY A 210 -2.59 16.54 13.70
N ILE A 211 -1.45 15.99 13.25
CA ILE A 211 -1.13 14.57 13.38
C ILE A 211 -0.31 14.37 14.65
N VAL A 212 -0.97 13.86 15.70
CA VAL A 212 -0.33 13.57 17.00
C VAL A 212 0.11 12.11 17.10
N THR A 213 -0.72 11.20 16.58
CA THR A 213 -0.51 9.75 16.65
C THR A 213 -0.37 9.15 15.25
N PRO A 214 0.57 8.23 15.02
CA PRO A 214 0.72 7.58 13.72
C PRO A 214 -0.50 6.71 13.38
N THR A 215 -0.85 6.67 12.09
CA THR A 215 -1.88 5.75 11.58
C THR A 215 -1.37 4.31 11.54
N ALA A 216 -2.26 3.33 11.38
CA ALA A 216 -1.88 1.92 11.36
C ALA A 216 -0.81 1.58 10.30
N ILE A 217 -0.88 2.17 9.11
CA ILE A 217 0.17 1.99 8.07
C ILE A 217 1.49 2.66 8.45
N GLN A 218 1.45 3.78 9.16
CA GLN A 218 2.66 4.48 9.62
C GLN A 218 3.35 3.72 10.76
N ILE A 219 2.58 3.13 11.68
CA ILE A 219 3.09 2.37 12.85
C ILE A 219 4.02 1.24 12.42
N GLN A 220 3.71 0.54 11.34
CA GLN A 220 4.50 -0.57 10.82
C GLN A 220 5.36 -0.18 9.63
N GLY A 221 4.85 0.65 8.71
CA GLY A 221 5.54 1.01 7.48
C GLY A 221 6.72 1.95 7.68
N ILE A 222 6.65 2.89 8.63
CA ILE A 222 7.79 3.79 8.91
C ILE A 222 9.00 3.01 9.44
N PRO A 223 8.87 2.12 10.46
CA PRO A 223 9.99 1.28 10.89
C PRO A 223 10.58 0.40 9.78
N VAL A 224 9.75 -0.13 8.87
CA VAL A 224 10.22 -0.89 7.70
C VAL A 224 11.08 0.00 6.79
N ALA A 225 10.57 1.18 6.45
CA ALA A 225 11.28 2.13 5.61
C ALA A 225 12.59 2.62 6.26
N LEU A 226 12.58 2.97 7.55
CA LEU A 226 13.77 3.42 8.28
C LEU A 226 14.85 2.34 8.41
N CYS A 227 14.47 1.06 8.40
CA CYS A 227 15.43 -0.05 8.40
C CYS A 227 16.14 -0.26 7.05
N GLY A 228 15.70 0.39 5.96
CA GLY A 228 16.27 0.17 4.61
C GLY A 228 15.67 -1.03 3.86
N ARG A 229 14.56 -1.59 4.37
CA ARG A 229 13.86 -2.72 3.74
C ARG A 229 12.92 -2.25 2.64
N ASP A 230 12.88 -3.00 1.56
CA ASP A 230 11.84 -2.86 0.55
C ASP A 230 10.47 -3.18 1.15
N MET A 231 9.43 -2.49 0.69
CA MET A 231 8.11 -2.59 1.27
C MET A 231 7.02 -2.57 0.21
N ILE A 232 5.98 -3.36 0.43
CA ILE A 232 4.71 -3.21 -0.27
C ILE A 232 3.64 -2.79 0.73
N GLY A 233 3.22 -1.54 0.67
CA GLY A 233 2.18 -0.96 1.53
C GLY A 233 0.81 -1.06 0.87
N ILE A 234 -0.04 -1.96 1.35
CA ILE A 234 -1.44 -2.07 0.94
C ILE A 234 -2.30 -1.31 1.95
N ALA A 235 -2.84 -0.17 1.51
CA ALA A 235 -3.78 0.59 2.32
C ALA A 235 -4.64 1.52 1.44
N SER A 236 -5.85 1.84 1.91
CA SER A 236 -6.76 2.75 1.22
C SER A 236 -6.21 4.19 1.15
N THR A 237 -6.73 4.99 0.22
CA THR A 237 -6.42 6.43 0.15
C THR A 237 -6.86 7.13 1.43
N GLY A 238 -6.03 8.02 1.98
CA GLY A 238 -6.31 8.71 3.25
C GLY A 238 -5.88 7.95 4.50
N SER A 239 -5.31 6.74 4.37
CA SER A 239 -4.73 5.99 5.49
C SER A 239 -3.40 6.57 6.01
N GLY A 240 -2.87 7.61 5.36
CA GLY A 240 -1.60 8.24 5.73
C GLY A 240 -0.36 7.69 5.02
N LYS A 241 -0.53 6.97 3.89
CA LYS A 241 0.56 6.40 3.07
C LYS A 241 1.66 7.40 2.74
N THR A 242 1.27 8.62 2.33
CA THR A 242 2.22 9.68 1.95
C THR A 242 3.26 9.97 3.04
N MET A 243 2.83 10.08 4.29
CA MET A 243 3.76 10.30 5.41
C MET A 243 4.63 9.10 5.72
N THR A 244 4.15 7.89 5.43
CA THR A 244 4.92 6.66 5.65
C THR A 244 6.19 6.63 4.83
N PHE A 245 6.20 7.21 3.62
CA PHE A 245 7.39 7.26 2.77
C PHE A 245 8.10 8.62 2.73
N VAL A 246 7.39 9.74 2.94
CA VAL A 246 8.03 11.07 2.95
C VAL A 246 8.88 11.28 4.22
N LEU A 247 8.41 10.85 5.40
CA LEU A 247 9.14 11.08 6.65
C LEU A 247 10.51 10.37 6.69
N PRO A 248 10.61 9.06 6.36
CA PRO A 248 11.91 8.39 6.26
C PRO A 248 12.80 9.00 5.18
N LEU A 249 12.23 9.41 4.04
CA LEU A 249 12.98 10.04 2.96
C LEU A 249 13.63 11.37 3.40
N ILE A 250 12.88 12.25 4.06
CA ILE A 250 13.41 13.51 4.60
C ILE A 250 14.54 13.24 5.60
N MET A 251 14.35 12.29 6.50
CA MET A 251 15.38 11.90 7.47
C MET A 251 16.64 11.39 6.77
N PHE A 252 16.48 10.55 5.74
CA PHE A 252 17.57 10.04 4.91
C PHE A 252 18.32 11.18 4.21
N CYS A 253 17.62 12.11 3.57
CA CYS A 253 18.24 13.24 2.88
C CYS A 253 19.01 14.18 3.83
N ILE A 254 18.47 14.46 5.02
CA ILE A 254 19.18 15.27 6.04
C ILE A 254 20.47 14.56 6.46
N GLU A 255 20.40 13.26 6.73
CA GLU A 255 21.57 12.47 7.14
C GLU A 255 22.65 12.48 6.05
N GLN A 256 22.27 12.34 4.77
CA GLN A 256 23.23 12.40 3.67
C GLN A 256 23.85 13.79 3.52
N GLU A 257 23.03 14.85 3.53
CA GLU A 257 23.52 16.24 3.36
C GLU A 257 24.45 16.66 4.51
N MET A 258 24.21 16.19 5.74
CA MET A 258 25.10 16.42 6.87
C MET A 258 26.42 15.65 6.78
N LYS A 259 26.42 14.47 6.15
CA LYS A 259 27.63 13.65 5.99
C LYS A 259 28.49 14.12 4.83
N LEU A 260 27.86 14.42 3.70
CA LEU A 260 28.53 14.88 2.49
C LEU A 260 27.65 15.92 1.79
N PRO A 261 28.06 17.20 1.76
CA PRO A 261 27.29 18.24 1.10
C PRO A 261 27.13 17.97 -0.39
N PHE A 262 25.91 18.20 -0.88
CA PHE A 262 25.55 17.89 -2.26
C PHE A 262 26.35 18.70 -3.29
N MET A 263 26.82 18.04 -4.35
CA MET A 263 27.44 18.71 -5.49
C MET A 263 26.46 18.91 -6.65
N ARG A 264 26.77 19.89 -7.52
CA ARG A 264 25.95 20.16 -8.71
C ARG A 264 25.94 18.93 -9.61
N ASN A 265 24.76 18.61 -10.16
CA ASN A 265 24.52 17.50 -11.10
C ASN A 265 24.68 16.08 -10.54
N GLU A 266 24.68 15.84 -9.23
CA GLU A 266 24.76 14.47 -8.69
C GLU A 266 23.47 13.64 -8.85
N GLY A 267 22.32 14.30 -9.07
CA GLY A 267 21.02 13.62 -9.18
C GLY A 267 20.39 13.31 -7.81
N PRO A 268 19.07 13.05 -7.72
CA PRO A 268 18.39 12.99 -6.44
C PRO A 268 18.72 11.74 -5.62
N PHE A 269 18.71 11.88 -4.28
CA PHE A 269 18.74 10.75 -3.36
C PHE A 269 17.42 9.98 -3.33
N GLY A 270 16.31 10.73 -3.42
CA GLY A 270 14.95 10.21 -3.38
C GLY A 270 14.15 10.52 -4.63
N LEU A 271 13.48 9.50 -5.15
CA LEU A 271 12.55 9.64 -6.26
C LEU A 271 11.18 9.12 -5.86
N ILE A 272 10.15 9.94 -6.06
CA ILE A 272 8.74 9.58 -5.84
C ILE A 272 8.02 9.64 -7.19
N ILE A 273 7.53 8.49 -7.64
CA ILE A 273 6.77 8.35 -8.87
C ILE A 273 5.29 8.16 -8.53
N VAL A 274 4.45 8.96 -9.18
CA VAL A 274 3.00 8.99 -8.98
C VAL A 274 2.26 9.05 -10.33
N PRO A 275 1.02 8.52 -10.42
CA PRO A 275 0.29 8.45 -11.68
C PRO A 275 -0.24 9.80 -12.19
N SER A 276 -0.52 10.74 -11.29
CA SER A 276 -1.20 12.01 -11.60
C SER A 276 -0.31 13.22 -11.29
N ARG A 277 -0.44 14.26 -12.13
CA ARG A 277 0.25 15.55 -11.94
C ARG A 277 -0.21 16.25 -10.66
N GLU A 278 -1.48 16.10 -10.33
CA GLU A 278 -2.08 16.72 -9.16
C GLU A 278 -1.60 16.06 -7.87
N LEU A 279 -1.51 14.72 -7.85
CA LEU A 279 -0.91 13.99 -6.73
C LEU A 279 0.58 14.35 -6.56
N ALA A 280 1.31 14.49 -7.67
CA ALA A 280 2.71 14.91 -7.65
C ALA A 280 2.87 16.29 -7.00
N ARG A 281 2.03 17.26 -7.38
CA ARG A 281 2.06 18.60 -6.80
C ARG A 281 1.74 18.58 -5.30
N GLN A 282 0.73 17.82 -4.89
CA GLN A 282 0.37 17.69 -3.46
C GLN A 282 1.52 17.15 -2.60
N ILE A 283 2.23 16.12 -3.10
CA ILE A 283 3.38 15.55 -2.39
C ILE A 283 4.57 16.49 -2.42
N TYR A 284 4.79 17.19 -3.53
CA TYR A 284 5.84 18.19 -3.66
C TYR A 284 5.66 19.35 -2.67
N ASP A 285 4.49 19.98 -2.64
CA ASP A 285 4.18 21.10 -1.74
C ASP A 285 4.39 20.70 -0.27
N LEU A 286 3.97 19.47 0.08
CA LEU A 286 4.18 18.89 1.40
C LEU A 286 5.66 18.71 1.77
N ILE A 287 6.50 18.30 0.81
CA ILE A 287 7.95 18.18 1.02
C ILE A 287 8.58 19.55 1.21
N ILE A 288 8.16 20.56 0.42
CA ILE A 288 8.62 21.95 0.58
C ILE A 288 8.28 22.49 1.97
N GLU A 289 7.03 22.36 2.41
CA GLU A 289 6.58 22.79 3.73
C GLU A 289 7.40 22.15 4.88
N MET A 290 7.65 20.84 4.78
CA MET A 290 8.47 20.12 5.77
C MET A 290 9.93 20.58 5.75
N SER A 291 10.50 20.79 4.55
CA SER A 291 11.87 21.22 4.35
C SER A 291 12.10 22.62 4.95
N GLU A 292 11.17 23.55 4.72
CA GLU A 292 11.20 24.88 5.34
C GLU A 292 11.11 24.84 6.86
N ALA A 293 10.24 23.98 7.41
CA ALA A 293 10.07 23.84 8.85
C ALA A 293 11.34 23.33 9.54
N ILE A 294 12.08 22.44 8.86
CA ILE A 294 13.34 21.88 9.34
C ILE A 294 14.49 22.89 9.17
N ALA A 295 14.56 23.60 8.04
CA ALA A 295 15.55 24.65 7.79
C ALA A 295 15.46 25.79 8.83
N LYS A 296 14.25 26.23 9.19
CA LYS A 296 14.01 27.22 10.26
C LYS A 296 14.56 26.80 11.62
N ALA A 297 14.78 25.51 11.84
CA ALA A 297 15.33 24.96 13.07
C ALA A 297 16.84 24.69 13.03
N GLY A 298 17.54 25.15 11.97
CA GLY A 298 19.00 25.06 11.85
C GLY A 298 19.54 23.79 11.20
N PHE A 299 18.68 22.97 10.60
CA PHE A 299 19.10 21.83 9.76
C PHE A 299 19.36 22.27 8.31
N PRO A 300 20.08 21.46 7.50
CA PRO A 300 20.28 21.75 6.08
C PRO A 300 18.96 21.88 5.32
N GLU A 301 18.92 22.82 4.38
CA GLU A 301 17.76 23.05 3.53
C GLU A 301 17.66 21.97 2.44
N LEU A 302 16.58 21.20 2.46
CA LEU A 302 16.32 20.19 1.45
C LEU A 302 15.66 20.82 0.22
N ARG A 303 16.39 20.83 -0.89
CA ARG A 303 15.89 21.14 -2.24
C ARG A 303 15.08 19.98 -2.82
N ALA A 304 13.86 20.26 -3.28
CA ALA A 304 12.99 19.32 -3.97
C ALA A 304 12.62 19.82 -5.39
N GLY A 305 12.40 18.91 -6.33
CA GLY A 305 12.02 19.21 -7.71
C GLY A 305 10.72 18.51 -8.14
N LEU A 306 9.95 19.16 -9.02
CA LEU A 306 8.69 18.63 -9.55
C LEU A 306 8.79 18.37 -11.06
N CYS A 307 8.70 17.09 -11.45
CA CYS A 307 8.78 16.61 -12.83
C CYS A 307 7.41 16.19 -13.35
N ILE A 308 6.58 17.16 -13.75
CA ILE A 308 5.25 16.93 -14.34
C ILE A 308 5.12 17.56 -15.72
N GLY A 309 4.24 16.99 -16.56
CA GLY A 309 3.90 17.57 -17.86
C GLY A 309 3.15 18.90 -17.73
N GLY A 310 3.22 19.74 -18.75
CA GLY A 310 2.57 21.06 -18.78
C GLY A 310 3.39 22.21 -18.18
N VAL A 311 4.56 21.92 -17.59
CA VAL A 311 5.52 22.94 -17.13
C VAL A 311 6.67 23.05 -18.15
N PRO A 312 7.15 24.27 -18.48
CA PRO A 312 8.26 24.45 -19.41
C PRO A 312 9.54 23.73 -18.95
N ILE A 313 10.20 23.00 -19.86
CA ILE A 313 11.44 22.25 -19.57
C ILE A 313 12.59 23.20 -19.18
N GLY A 314 12.61 24.41 -19.74
CA GLY A 314 13.70 25.37 -19.55
C GLY A 314 13.85 25.87 -18.11
N GLU A 315 12.74 26.10 -17.41
CA GLU A 315 12.74 26.49 -15.99
C GLU A 315 13.19 25.32 -15.12
N GLN A 316 12.56 24.15 -15.31
CA GLN A 316 12.91 22.91 -14.62
C GLN A 316 14.42 22.61 -14.72
N SER A 317 14.99 22.67 -15.92
CA SER A 317 16.41 22.34 -16.16
C SER A 317 17.39 23.22 -15.37
N LYS A 318 17.03 24.47 -15.04
CA LYS A 318 17.88 25.34 -14.21
C LYS A 318 17.92 24.85 -12.76
N ASP A 319 16.78 24.46 -12.22
CA ASP A 319 16.68 23.99 -10.83
C ASP A 319 17.42 22.66 -10.65
N PHE A 320 17.30 21.72 -11.62
CA PHE A 320 18.01 20.45 -11.59
C PHE A 320 19.55 20.60 -11.60
N ARG A 321 20.08 21.63 -12.28
CA ARG A 321 21.53 21.91 -12.32
C ARG A 321 22.12 22.37 -10.99
N GLN A 322 21.31 22.96 -10.11
CA GLN A 322 21.76 23.40 -8.79
C GLN A 322 21.93 22.22 -7.81
N GLY A 323 21.45 21.03 -8.20
CA GLY A 323 21.42 19.84 -7.38
C GLY A 323 20.14 19.76 -6.55
N ILE A 324 19.50 18.60 -6.55
CA ILE A 324 18.19 18.38 -5.92
C ILE A 324 18.26 17.10 -5.12
N HIS A 325 17.74 17.09 -3.89
CA HIS A 325 17.76 15.91 -3.03
C HIS A 325 16.58 14.97 -3.32
N ILE A 326 15.40 15.54 -3.56
CA ILE A 326 14.15 14.80 -3.74
C ILE A 326 13.45 15.22 -5.03
N VAL A 327 13.01 14.25 -5.82
CA VAL A 327 12.21 14.52 -7.02
C VAL A 327 10.86 13.84 -6.93
N VAL A 328 9.80 14.58 -7.19
CA VAL A 328 8.43 14.07 -7.35
C VAL A 328 8.05 14.13 -8.81
N ALA A 329 7.63 13.02 -9.41
CA ALA A 329 7.49 12.93 -10.86
C ALA A 329 6.32 12.07 -11.32
N THR A 330 5.81 12.40 -12.51
CA THR A 330 4.95 11.48 -13.31
C THR A 330 5.81 10.66 -14.28
N PRO A 331 5.53 9.35 -14.49
CA PRO A 331 6.38 8.43 -15.27
C PRO A 331 6.82 8.98 -16.63
N GLY A 332 5.86 9.39 -17.48
CA GLY A 332 6.16 9.85 -18.84
C GLY A 332 7.09 11.08 -18.88
N ARG A 333 6.86 12.06 -18.00
CA ARG A 333 7.73 13.26 -17.94
C ARG A 333 9.12 12.92 -17.43
N LEU A 334 9.22 12.05 -16.43
CA LEU A 334 10.51 11.63 -15.89
C LEU A 334 11.34 10.88 -16.93
N SER A 335 10.72 9.93 -17.64
CA SER A 335 11.36 9.15 -18.71
C SER A 335 11.93 10.06 -19.82
N ASP A 336 11.17 11.07 -20.25
CA ASP A 336 11.65 12.07 -21.22
C ASP A 336 12.87 12.85 -20.70
N MET A 337 12.84 13.29 -19.44
CA MET A 337 13.95 14.03 -18.83
C MET A 337 15.21 13.19 -18.63
N LEU A 338 15.06 11.90 -18.30
CA LEU A 338 16.17 10.95 -18.20
C LEU A 338 16.78 10.65 -19.57
N THR A 339 15.93 10.41 -20.58
CA THR A 339 16.38 10.15 -21.96
C THR A 339 17.15 11.33 -22.54
N LYS A 340 16.70 12.57 -22.26
CA LYS A 340 17.39 13.81 -22.65
C LYS A 340 18.60 14.14 -21.78
N LYS A 341 18.94 13.31 -20.78
CA LYS A 341 20.05 13.52 -19.83
C LYS A 341 19.98 14.85 -19.08
N ILE A 342 18.76 15.36 -18.84
CA ILE A 342 18.54 16.58 -18.04
C ILE A 342 18.72 16.26 -16.55
N ILE A 343 18.32 15.06 -16.15
CA ILE A 343 18.48 14.50 -14.81
C ILE A 343 19.16 13.13 -14.91
N ASN A 344 19.89 12.73 -13.87
CA ASN A 344 20.46 11.40 -13.73
C ASN A 344 20.03 10.77 -12.38
N LEU A 345 20.12 9.44 -12.25
CA LEU A 345 19.71 8.69 -11.04
C LEU A 345 20.89 7.92 -10.42
N GLU A 346 22.11 8.43 -10.56
CA GLU A 346 23.31 7.69 -10.15
C GLU A 346 23.40 7.50 -8.63
N VAL A 347 23.06 8.55 -7.87
CA VAL A 347 23.07 8.55 -6.40
C VAL A 347 21.71 8.22 -5.79
N CYS A 348 20.68 7.93 -6.61
CA CYS A 348 19.36 7.63 -6.09
C CYS A 348 19.38 6.31 -5.32
N ARG A 349 18.97 6.36 -4.05
CA ARG A 349 18.95 5.20 -3.13
C ARG A 349 17.58 4.92 -2.57
N TYR A 350 16.61 5.81 -2.77
CA TYR A 350 15.26 5.66 -2.26
C TYR A 350 14.24 5.91 -3.37
N LEU A 351 13.43 4.89 -3.69
CA LEU A 351 12.42 4.95 -4.73
C LEU A 351 11.04 4.65 -4.16
N VAL A 352 10.07 5.50 -4.45
CA VAL A 352 8.66 5.29 -4.10
C VAL A 352 7.83 5.19 -5.37
N LEU A 353 6.99 4.17 -5.43
CA LEU A 353 5.94 3.99 -6.42
C LEU A 353 4.60 4.10 -5.68
N ASP A 354 3.93 5.26 -5.74
CA ASP A 354 2.63 5.46 -5.08
C ASP A 354 1.48 5.30 -6.09
N GLU A 355 0.39 4.69 -5.63
CA GLU A 355 -0.74 4.26 -6.47
C GLU A 355 -0.29 3.40 -7.67
N ALA A 356 0.51 2.35 -7.36
CA ALA A 356 1.09 1.47 -8.37
C ALA A 356 0.06 0.72 -9.23
N ASP A 357 -1.05 0.29 -8.61
CA ASP A 357 -2.24 -0.24 -9.30
C ASP A 357 -2.67 0.69 -10.44
N ARG A 358 -2.85 1.97 -10.12
CA ARG A 358 -3.26 2.98 -11.10
C ARG A 358 -2.20 3.25 -12.16
N MET A 359 -0.93 3.19 -11.82
CA MET A 359 0.13 3.39 -12.82
C MET A 359 0.10 2.28 -13.88
N LEU A 360 -0.13 1.03 -13.48
CA LEU A 360 -0.26 -0.08 -14.43
C LEU A 360 -1.56 0.03 -15.25
N ASP A 361 -2.68 0.41 -14.63
CA ASP A 361 -3.95 0.60 -15.35
C ASP A 361 -3.87 1.69 -16.42
N MET A 362 -3.11 2.74 -16.16
CA MET A 362 -2.87 3.84 -17.11
C MET A 362 -1.87 3.47 -18.22
N GLY A 363 -1.30 2.26 -18.17
CA GLY A 363 -0.35 1.77 -19.16
C GLY A 363 1.08 2.30 -18.97
N PHE A 364 1.44 2.84 -17.80
CA PHE A 364 2.79 3.38 -17.54
C PHE A 364 3.86 2.31 -17.27
N GLU A 365 3.56 1.04 -17.56
CA GLU A 365 4.44 -0.08 -17.25
C GLU A 365 5.79 0.06 -17.97
N ASP A 366 5.76 0.42 -19.26
CA ASP A 366 6.97 0.54 -20.08
C ASP A 366 7.82 1.76 -19.69
N GLU A 367 7.19 2.87 -19.32
CA GLU A 367 7.90 4.05 -18.79
C GLU A 367 8.58 3.73 -17.46
N ILE A 368 7.91 3.02 -16.55
CA ILE A 368 8.51 2.63 -15.26
C ILE A 368 9.69 1.68 -15.48
N LYS A 369 9.55 0.71 -16.39
CA LYS A 369 10.66 -0.18 -16.80
C LYS A 369 11.83 0.62 -17.37
N SER A 370 11.56 1.60 -18.23
CA SER A 370 12.59 2.49 -18.79
C SER A 370 13.31 3.27 -17.69
N ILE A 371 12.57 3.81 -16.71
CA ILE A 371 13.15 4.52 -15.57
C ILE A 371 14.07 3.62 -14.74
N PHE A 372 13.71 2.34 -14.55
CA PHE A 372 14.55 1.37 -13.82
C PHE A 372 15.92 1.16 -14.47
N TYR A 373 16.03 1.30 -15.80
CA TYR A 373 17.29 1.17 -16.53
C TYR A 373 18.31 2.26 -16.19
N PHE A 374 17.87 3.43 -15.72
CA PHE A 374 18.76 4.55 -15.39
C PHE A 374 19.42 4.42 -14.01
N PHE A 375 18.99 3.48 -13.17
CA PHE A 375 19.62 3.24 -11.87
C PHE A 375 20.91 2.42 -12.02
N LYS A 376 21.99 2.90 -11.41
CA LYS A 376 23.31 2.23 -11.46
C LYS A 376 23.67 1.44 -10.20
N ALA A 377 22.94 1.63 -9.12
CA ALA A 377 23.27 1.06 -7.82
C ALA A 377 22.00 0.54 -7.13
N GLN A 378 22.23 -0.26 -6.08
CA GLN A 378 21.16 -0.75 -5.23
C GLN A 378 20.38 0.42 -4.59
N ARG A 379 19.07 0.26 -4.53
CA ARG A 379 18.12 1.20 -3.95
C ARG A 379 17.11 0.47 -3.07
N GLN A 380 16.57 1.17 -2.10
CA GLN A 380 15.37 0.77 -1.38
C GLN A 380 14.16 1.17 -2.22
N THR A 381 13.25 0.23 -2.46
CA THR A 381 12.01 0.47 -3.20
C THR A 381 10.80 0.29 -2.29
N LEU A 382 9.90 1.28 -2.26
CA LEU A 382 8.62 1.20 -1.58
C LEU A 382 7.49 1.30 -2.60
N LEU A 383 6.64 0.28 -2.65
CA LEU A 383 5.47 0.22 -3.52
C LEU A 383 4.22 0.40 -2.66
N PHE A 384 3.40 1.40 -2.98
CA PHE A 384 2.12 1.63 -2.32
C PHE A 384 0.97 1.42 -3.30
N SER A 385 -0.02 0.66 -2.86
CA SER A 385 -1.18 0.30 -3.66
C SER A 385 -2.43 0.25 -2.78
N ALA A 386 -3.61 0.45 -3.37
CA ALA A 386 -4.86 0.21 -2.66
C ALA A 386 -5.30 -1.25 -2.81
N THR A 387 -5.07 -1.83 -3.99
CA THR A 387 -5.36 -3.23 -4.31
C THR A 387 -4.06 -4.01 -4.57
N MET A 388 -4.17 -5.33 -4.62
CA MET A 388 -3.03 -6.22 -4.89
C MET A 388 -3.39 -7.25 -5.97
N PRO A 389 -3.78 -6.81 -7.18
CA PRO A 389 -4.09 -7.71 -8.28
C PRO A 389 -2.82 -8.49 -8.68
N LYS A 390 -2.98 -9.65 -9.34
CA LYS A 390 -1.83 -10.49 -9.71
C LYS A 390 -0.80 -9.74 -10.56
N LYS A 391 -1.25 -8.85 -11.46
CA LYS A 391 -0.35 -7.97 -12.25
C LYS A 391 0.59 -7.14 -11.36
N ILE A 392 0.05 -6.52 -10.30
CA ILE A 392 0.86 -5.76 -9.33
C ILE A 392 1.76 -6.69 -8.52
N GLN A 393 1.31 -7.88 -8.14
CA GLN A 393 2.16 -8.85 -7.45
C GLN A 393 3.37 -9.27 -8.31
N PHE A 394 3.16 -9.53 -9.60
CA PHE A 394 4.23 -9.86 -10.54
C PHE A 394 5.19 -8.69 -10.75
N PHE A 395 4.65 -7.49 -10.95
CA PHE A 395 5.46 -6.26 -11.03
C PHE A 395 6.27 -6.05 -9.73
N ALA A 396 5.68 -6.30 -8.57
CA ALA A 396 6.37 -6.15 -7.31
C ALA A 396 7.51 -7.18 -7.13
N LYS A 397 7.27 -8.43 -7.53
CA LYS A 397 8.30 -9.48 -7.52
C LYS A 397 9.50 -9.16 -8.42
N SER A 398 9.28 -8.45 -9.53
CA SER A 398 10.37 -8.06 -10.43
C SER A 398 11.05 -6.75 -10.03
N ALA A 399 10.36 -5.88 -9.29
CA ALA A 399 10.86 -4.56 -8.91
C ALA A 399 11.58 -4.50 -7.54
N LEU A 400 11.24 -5.39 -6.59
CA LEU A 400 11.64 -5.31 -5.18
C LEU A 400 12.54 -6.49 -4.75
N VAL A 401 13.38 -6.25 -3.75
CA VAL A 401 14.29 -7.25 -3.15
C VAL A 401 13.83 -7.62 -1.74
N LYS A 402 13.40 -8.89 -1.55
CA LYS A 402 12.88 -9.42 -0.27
C LYS A 402 11.94 -8.44 0.47
N PRO A 403 10.87 -7.97 -0.20
CA PRO A 403 10.00 -6.93 0.35
C PRO A 403 9.21 -7.42 1.57
N ILE A 404 8.90 -6.50 2.48
CA ILE A 404 7.91 -6.71 3.54
C ILE A 404 6.57 -6.21 3.04
N VAL A 405 5.55 -7.07 3.02
CA VAL A 405 4.18 -6.67 2.72
C VAL A 405 3.54 -6.18 4.01
N VAL A 406 3.07 -4.94 4.03
CA VAL A 406 2.31 -4.35 5.14
C VAL A 406 0.90 -4.06 4.64
N ASN A 407 -0.06 -4.85 5.10
CA ASN A 407 -1.46 -4.70 4.75
C ASN A 407 -2.24 -4.15 5.95
N VAL A 408 -2.99 -3.06 5.73
CA VAL A 408 -3.75 -2.38 6.78
C VAL A 408 -5.22 -2.37 6.44
N GLY A 409 -6.01 -3.04 7.28
CA GLY A 409 -7.43 -3.30 7.05
C GLY A 409 -7.66 -4.55 6.18
N ARG A 410 -8.93 -4.90 5.96
CA ARG A 410 -9.27 -5.85 4.89
C ARG A 410 -9.08 -5.17 3.54
N ALA A 411 -8.51 -5.87 2.56
CA ALA A 411 -8.61 -5.43 1.17
C ALA A 411 -10.10 -5.18 0.84
N GLY A 412 -10.44 -4.02 0.29
CA GLY A 412 -11.84 -3.63 0.05
C GLY A 412 -12.57 -2.95 1.22
N ALA A 413 -11.96 -2.81 2.41
CA ALA A 413 -12.62 -2.26 3.61
C ALA A 413 -13.17 -0.82 3.49
N ALA A 414 -12.86 -0.09 2.42
CA ALA A 414 -13.54 1.17 2.12
C ALA A 414 -15.07 0.98 2.02
N SER A 415 -15.53 -0.20 1.59
CA SER A 415 -16.96 -0.54 1.50
C SER A 415 -17.67 -0.61 2.86
N LEU A 416 -16.96 -0.88 3.96
CA LEU A 416 -17.59 -1.13 5.27
C LEU A 416 -18.10 0.14 5.95
N ASN A 417 -17.44 1.28 5.72
CA ASN A 417 -17.85 2.58 6.28
C ASN A 417 -18.75 3.38 5.35
N VAL A 418 -19.05 2.87 4.16
CA VAL A 418 -19.83 3.55 3.14
C VAL A 418 -21.14 2.81 2.93
N LEU A 419 -22.26 3.48 3.20
CA LEU A 419 -23.58 2.98 2.84
C LEU A 419 -23.70 3.05 1.31
N GLN A 420 -24.03 1.93 0.68
CA GLN A 420 -24.06 1.82 -0.77
C GLN A 420 -25.50 1.64 -1.25
N GLU A 421 -26.04 2.66 -1.90
CA GLU A 421 -27.35 2.63 -2.53
C GLU A 421 -27.20 2.37 -4.03
N LEU A 422 -27.83 1.31 -4.52
CA LEU A 422 -27.88 1.00 -5.93
C LEU A 422 -29.27 1.26 -6.48
N GLU A 423 -29.36 2.09 -7.51
CA GLU A 423 -30.63 2.47 -8.10
C GLU A 423 -30.62 2.16 -9.60
N PHE A 424 -31.65 1.45 -10.05
CA PHE A 424 -31.85 1.21 -11.48
C PHE A 424 -32.46 2.45 -12.14
N VAL A 425 -31.69 3.15 -12.96
CA VAL A 425 -32.09 4.43 -13.57
C VAL A 425 -31.93 4.37 -15.08
N ARG A 426 -33.01 4.70 -15.81
CA ARG A 426 -32.95 4.85 -17.27
C ARG A 426 -32.08 6.06 -17.63
N SER A 427 -31.32 5.97 -18.73
CA SER A 427 -30.36 7.02 -19.12
C SER A 427 -30.96 8.42 -19.19
N GLU A 428 -32.21 8.54 -19.67
CA GLU A 428 -32.95 9.81 -19.81
C GLU A 428 -33.26 10.48 -18.45
N ASN A 429 -33.43 9.68 -17.40
CA ASN A 429 -33.84 10.16 -16.07
C ASN A 429 -32.65 10.42 -15.14
N LYS A 430 -31.42 10.09 -15.55
CA LYS A 430 -30.24 10.20 -14.68
C LYS A 430 -30.02 11.62 -14.15
N LEU A 431 -30.14 12.65 -15.00
CA LEU A 431 -29.92 14.05 -14.60
C LEU A 431 -30.92 14.53 -13.55
N VAL A 432 -32.20 14.19 -13.72
CA VAL A 432 -33.24 14.52 -12.73
C VAL A 432 -32.95 13.79 -11.42
N ARG A 433 -32.53 12.52 -11.51
CA ARG A 433 -32.21 11.73 -10.32
C ARG A 433 -31.00 12.26 -9.56
N VAL A 434 -30.00 12.83 -10.23
CA VAL A 434 -28.88 13.52 -9.57
C VAL A 434 -29.39 14.62 -8.63
N LEU A 435 -30.33 15.45 -9.06
CA LEU A 435 -30.89 16.52 -8.21
C LEU A 435 -31.58 15.96 -6.97
N GLU A 436 -32.35 14.89 -7.13
CA GLU A 436 -33.01 14.22 -6.00
C GLU A 436 -31.99 13.62 -5.02
N CYS A 437 -30.89 13.05 -5.54
CA CYS A 437 -29.79 12.57 -4.73
C CYS A 437 -29.09 13.71 -3.97
N LEU A 438 -28.89 14.88 -4.59
CA LEU A 438 -28.30 16.04 -3.94
C LEU A 438 -29.15 16.58 -2.77
N GLN A 439 -30.46 16.30 -2.75
CA GLN A 439 -31.33 16.67 -1.62
C GLN A 439 -31.24 15.71 -0.43
N LYS A 440 -30.67 14.50 -0.62
CA LYS A 440 -30.53 13.50 0.45
C LYS A 440 -29.45 13.88 1.48
N THR A 441 -28.45 14.65 1.07
CA THR A 441 -27.24 14.91 1.88
C THR A 441 -26.83 16.37 1.80
N SER A 442 -26.12 16.84 2.83
CA SER A 442 -25.47 18.15 2.79
C SER A 442 -24.19 18.10 1.94
N PRO A 443 -23.75 19.24 1.38
CA PRO A 443 -22.42 19.35 0.78
C PRO A 443 -21.32 18.87 1.75
N LYS A 444 -20.24 18.25 1.27
CA LYS A 444 -19.80 18.17 -0.14
C LYS A 444 -20.23 16.89 -0.85
N VAL A 445 -20.54 17.03 -2.13
CA VAL A 445 -20.90 15.91 -3.02
C VAL A 445 -19.91 15.77 -4.18
N LEU A 446 -19.51 14.53 -4.47
CA LEU A 446 -18.66 14.19 -5.61
C LEU A 446 -19.42 13.31 -6.60
N ILE A 447 -19.56 13.77 -7.84
CA ILE A 447 -20.25 13.06 -8.91
C ILE A 447 -19.22 12.53 -9.91
N PHE A 448 -19.27 11.22 -10.17
CA PHE A 448 -18.43 10.56 -11.15
C PHE A 448 -19.21 10.24 -12.43
N ALA A 449 -18.69 10.68 -13.56
CA ALA A 449 -19.18 10.29 -14.89
C ALA A 449 -18.02 9.73 -15.71
N GLU A 450 -18.31 8.82 -16.63
CA GLU A 450 -17.27 8.15 -17.41
C GLU A 450 -16.76 9.05 -18.55
N LYS A 451 -17.69 9.70 -19.25
CA LYS A 451 -17.39 10.51 -20.43
C LYS A 451 -17.23 11.99 -20.08
N LYS A 452 -16.31 12.65 -20.79
CA LYS A 452 -16.08 14.10 -20.66
C LYS A 452 -17.34 14.91 -20.97
N VAL A 453 -18.07 14.52 -22.02
CA VAL A 453 -19.32 15.18 -22.43
C VAL A 453 -20.38 15.10 -21.34
N ASP A 454 -20.47 13.98 -20.63
CA ASP A 454 -21.45 13.82 -19.55
C ASP A 454 -21.09 14.70 -18.34
N VAL A 455 -19.79 14.87 -18.05
CA VAL A 455 -19.33 15.82 -17.02
C VAL A 455 -19.77 17.24 -17.35
N ASP A 456 -19.62 17.67 -18.60
CA ASP A 456 -20.02 19.02 -19.04
C ASP A 456 -21.54 19.19 -19.01
N ASN A 457 -22.30 18.19 -19.48
CA ASN A 457 -23.77 18.21 -19.43
C ASN A 457 -24.30 18.29 -17.99
N ILE A 458 -23.75 17.51 -17.06
CA ILE A 458 -24.14 17.54 -15.65
C ILE A 458 -23.78 18.90 -15.04
N TYR A 459 -22.60 19.44 -15.35
CA TYR A 459 -22.14 20.74 -14.88
C TYR A 459 -23.09 21.86 -15.32
N GLU A 460 -23.40 21.96 -16.62
CA GLU A 460 -24.32 22.96 -17.16
C GLU A 460 -25.72 22.84 -16.55
N TYR A 461 -26.22 21.60 -16.44
CA TYR A 461 -27.54 21.34 -15.86
C TYR A 461 -27.63 21.79 -14.40
N LEU A 462 -26.62 21.50 -13.59
CA LEU A 462 -26.56 21.90 -12.17
C LEU A 462 -26.43 23.41 -12.01
N LEU A 463 -25.67 24.08 -12.87
CA LEU A 463 -25.58 25.55 -12.87
C LEU A 463 -26.93 26.21 -13.16
N VAL A 464 -27.67 25.71 -14.16
CA VAL A 464 -29.01 26.24 -14.50
C VAL A 464 -29.99 26.06 -13.32
N LYS A 465 -29.77 25.03 -12.49
CA LYS A 465 -30.56 24.78 -11.28
C LYS A 465 -30.10 25.56 -10.06
N GLY A 466 -29.08 26.41 -10.21
CA GLY A 466 -28.55 27.28 -9.15
C GLY A 466 -27.66 26.56 -8.14
N VAL A 467 -27.06 25.43 -8.51
CA VAL A 467 -26.13 24.68 -7.66
C VAL A 467 -24.70 25.15 -7.91
N GLU A 468 -23.97 25.43 -6.84
CA GLU A 468 -22.54 25.78 -6.90
C GLU A 468 -21.70 24.55 -7.24
N VAL A 469 -21.34 24.42 -8.52
CA VAL A 469 -20.65 23.24 -9.05
C VAL A 469 -19.29 23.59 -9.66
N ALA A 470 -18.33 22.68 -9.51
CA ALA A 470 -17.08 22.64 -10.26
C ALA A 470 -17.06 21.38 -11.14
N SER A 471 -16.35 21.41 -12.27
CA SER A 471 -16.13 20.20 -13.08
C SER A 471 -14.69 20.02 -13.52
N ILE A 472 -14.22 18.77 -13.52
CA ILE A 472 -12.84 18.39 -13.83
C ILE A 472 -12.82 17.18 -14.78
N HIS A 473 -12.24 17.36 -15.97
CA HIS A 473 -11.93 16.27 -16.88
C HIS A 473 -10.66 16.61 -17.66
N GLY A 474 -10.03 15.62 -18.31
CA GLY A 474 -8.77 15.80 -19.04
C GLY A 474 -8.87 16.65 -20.32
N GLY A 475 -10.04 17.23 -20.63
CA GLY A 475 -10.20 18.19 -21.73
C GLY A 475 -10.14 19.65 -21.29
N LYS A 476 -10.14 19.93 -19.98
CA LYS A 476 -10.05 21.29 -19.45
C LYS A 476 -8.62 21.78 -19.37
N ASP A 477 -8.47 23.10 -19.50
CA ASP A 477 -7.21 23.78 -19.26
C ASP A 477 -6.71 23.55 -17.83
N GLN A 478 -5.39 23.47 -17.69
CA GLN A 478 -4.77 23.15 -16.41
C GLN A 478 -5.03 24.24 -15.36
N SER A 479 -5.11 25.52 -15.76
CA SER A 479 -5.46 26.64 -14.88
C SER A 479 -6.86 26.45 -14.29
N ASP A 480 -7.83 26.13 -15.13
CA ASP A 480 -9.23 26.02 -14.76
C ASP A 480 -9.47 24.79 -13.89
N ARG A 481 -8.76 23.68 -14.18
CA ARG A 481 -8.74 22.51 -13.30
C ARG A 481 -8.23 22.87 -11.91
N HIS A 482 -7.11 23.60 -11.80
CA HIS A 482 -6.58 24.01 -10.49
C HIS A 482 -7.54 24.94 -9.75
N ALA A 483 -8.09 25.95 -10.43
CA ALA A 483 -9.04 26.87 -9.83
C ALA A 483 -10.29 26.14 -9.31
N GLY A 484 -10.86 25.22 -10.10
CA GLY A 484 -12.02 24.42 -9.68
C GLY A 484 -11.72 23.50 -8.50
N ILE A 485 -10.55 22.86 -8.47
CA ILE A 485 -10.10 22.02 -7.34
C ILE A 485 -9.94 22.85 -6.08
N GLU A 486 -9.30 24.02 -6.18
CA GLU A 486 -9.10 24.90 -5.03
C GLU A 486 -10.41 25.45 -4.48
N ALA A 487 -11.32 25.92 -5.35
CA ALA A 487 -12.63 26.42 -4.95
C ALA A 487 -13.43 25.33 -4.20
N PHE A 488 -13.45 24.11 -4.74
CA PHE A 488 -14.08 22.96 -4.07
C PHE A 488 -13.39 22.61 -2.74
N ARG A 489 -12.05 22.72 -2.66
CA ARG A 489 -11.31 22.50 -1.41
C ARG A 489 -11.65 23.55 -0.35
N LYS A 490 -11.80 24.83 -0.74
CA LYS A 490 -12.14 25.97 0.13
C LYS A 490 -13.62 26.02 0.57
N ASN A 491 -14.45 25.06 0.15
CA ASN A 491 -15.90 25.05 0.36
C ASN A 491 -16.65 26.18 -0.39
N GLU A 492 -16.06 26.72 -1.46
CA GLU A 492 -16.74 27.71 -2.32
C GLU A 492 -17.69 27.04 -3.33
N LYS A 493 -17.48 25.74 -3.59
CA LYS A 493 -18.32 24.90 -4.44
C LYS A 493 -18.81 23.70 -3.65
N ASP A 494 -20.10 23.41 -3.77
CA ASP A 494 -20.78 22.34 -3.03
C ASP A 494 -20.65 20.98 -3.72
N VAL A 495 -20.62 21.00 -5.06
CA VAL A 495 -20.59 19.80 -5.90
C VAL A 495 -19.36 19.82 -6.80
N LEU A 496 -18.70 18.68 -6.92
CA LEU A 496 -17.66 18.45 -7.90
C LEU A 496 -18.07 17.33 -8.85
N VAL A 497 -18.06 17.60 -10.16
CA VAL A 497 -18.31 16.60 -11.21
C VAL A 497 -16.99 16.24 -11.88
N ALA A 498 -16.63 14.96 -11.92
CA ALA A 498 -15.35 14.57 -12.50
C ALA A 498 -15.37 13.21 -13.21
N THR A 499 -14.43 13.04 -14.13
CA THR A 499 -14.09 11.70 -14.64
C THR A 499 -13.12 10.98 -13.72
N ASP A 500 -13.05 9.65 -13.82
CA ASP A 500 -12.09 8.83 -13.05
C ASP A 500 -10.66 9.33 -13.24
N VAL A 501 -10.25 9.56 -14.48
CA VAL A 501 -8.88 9.97 -14.80
C VAL A 501 -8.52 11.30 -14.13
N ALA A 502 -9.48 12.23 -14.07
CA ALA A 502 -9.22 13.59 -13.62
C ALA A 502 -9.36 13.80 -12.11
N SER A 503 -10.09 12.91 -11.43
CA SER A 503 -10.28 12.91 -9.98
C SER A 503 -9.37 11.92 -9.23
N LYS A 504 -8.78 10.94 -9.93
CA LYS A 504 -7.73 10.06 -9.41
C LYS A 504 -6.55 10.89 -8.90
N GLY A 505 -6.04 10.56 -7.72
CA GLY A 505 -4.96 11.30 -7.06
C GLY A 505 -5.36 12.58 -6.32
N LEU A 506 -6.64 12.99 -6.35
CA LEU A 506 -7.12 14.13 -5.58
C LEU A 506 -7.65 13.71 -4.21
N ASP A 507 -7.04 14.21 -3.13
CA ASP A 507 -7.57 14.08 -1.78
C ASP A 507 -8.51 15.25 -1.46
N PHE A 508 -9.78 14.92 -1.26
CA PHE A 508 -10.83 15.84 -0.81
C PHE A 508 -11.32 15.39 0.56
N GLN A 509 -11.23 16.28 1.54
CA GLN A 509 -11.71 16.02 2.89
C GLN A 509 -13.19 16.36 3.01
N GLY A 510 -13.93 15.54 3.77
CA GLY A 510 -15.33 15.83 4.11
C GLY A 510 -16.31 15.69 2.95
N ILE A 511 -16.07 14.75 2.03
CA ILE A 511 -17.12 14.31 1.11
C ILE A 511 -18.11 13.49 1.90
N GLU A 512 -19.38 13.92 1.92
CA GLU A 512 -20.47 13.21 2.59
C GLU A 512 -21.11 12.20 1.63
N HIS A 513 -21.26 12.58 0.35
CA HIS A 513 -21.94 11.77 -0.67
C HIS A 513 -21.12 11.63 -1.95
N VAL A 514 -20.98 10.40 -2.42
CA VAL A 514 -20.46 10.07 -3.76
C VAL A 514 -21.61 9.59 -4.64
N ILE A 515 -21.76 10.19 -5.82
CA ILE A 515 -22.77 9.78 -6.81
C ILE A 515 -22.03 9.22 -8.03
N ASN A 516 -22.22 7.94 -8.31
CA ASN A 516 -21.75 7.32 -9.54
C ASN A 516 -22.85 7.47 -10.60
N PHE A 517 -22.72 8.49 -11.45
CA PHE A 517 -23.65 8.73 -12.55
C PHE A 517 -23.63 7.58 -13.56
N ASP A 518 -22.43 7.03 -13.82
CA ASP A 518 -22.22 5.82 -14.60
C ASP A 518 -21.53 4.76 -13.75
N MET A 519 -21.96 3.50 -13.87
CA MET A 519 -21.24 2.36 -13.30
C MET A 519 -19.87 2.23 -13.99
N PRO A 520 -18.75 2.17 -13.25
CA PRO A 520 -17.44 1.97 -13.86
C PRO A 520 -17.30 0.58 -14.50
N GLU A 521 -16.40 0.47 -15.48
CA GLU A 521 -16.08 -0.79 -16.18
C GLU A 521 -15.40 -1.84 -15.27
N ASP A 522 -14.83 -1.43 -14.14
CA ASP A 522 -14.12 -2.30 -13.21
C ASP A 522 -14.55 -2.06 -11.76
N ILE A 523 -14.65 -3.14 -10.98
CA ILE A 523 -15.01 -3.09 -9.56
C ILE A 523 -13.96 -2.35 -8.71
N GLU A 524 -12.69 -2.38 -9.12
CA GLU A 524 -11.62 -1.65 -8.43
C GLU A 524 -11.83 -0.12 -8.53
N ASN A 525 -12.24 0.36 -9.71
CA ASN A 525 -12.59 1.76 -9.89
C ASN A 525 -13.82 2.13 -9.04
N TYR A 526 -14.82 1.25 -8.95
CA TYR A 526 -15.97 1.46 -8.06
C TYR A 526 -15.54 1.65 -6.60
N VAL A 527 -14.71 0.75 -6.07
CA VAL A 527 -14.16 0.85 -4.70
C VAL A 527 -13.40 2.17 -4.50
N HIS A 528 -12.63 2.60 -5.50
CA HIS A 528 -11.90 3.87 -5.45
C HIS A 528 -12.79 5.11 -5.45
N ARG A 529 -13.92 5.07 -6.17
CA ARG A 529 -14.91 6.14 -6.18
C ARG A 529 -15.62 6.25 -4.84
N ILE A 530 -16.17 5.15 -4.34
CA ILE A 530 -16.92 5.17 -3.06
C ILE A 530 -15.98 5.45 -1.87
N GLY A 531 -14.71 5.05 -1.94
CA GLY A 531 -13.68 5.38 -0.95
C GLY A 531 -13.28 6.86 -0.89
N ARG A 532 -13.93 7.74 -1.67
CA ARG A 532 -13.82 9.20 -1.51
C ARG A 532 -14.66 9.71 -0.35
N THR A 533 -15.71 9.00 0.04
CA THR A 533 -16.47 9.24 1.28
C THR A 533 -16.10 8.22 2.36
N GLY A 534 -16.65 8.34 3.56
CA GLY A 534 -16.45 7.36 4.65
C GLY A 534 -15.03 7.33 5.24
N ARG A 535 -14.27 8.43 5.11
CA ARG A 535 -12.88 8.53 5.56
C ARG A 535 -12.78 8.86 7.06
N SER A 536 -11.69 8.43 7.69
CA SER A 536 -11.37 8.72 9.11
C SER A 536 -12.44 8.26 10.12
N GLY A 537 -13.11 7.15 9.83
CA GLY A 537 -14.13 6.55 10.73
C GLY A 537 -15.51 7.20 10.68
N ARG A 538 -15.73 8.19 9.80
CA ARG A 538 -17.08 8.69 9.50
C ARG A 538 -17.82 7.73 8.57
N LYS A 539 -19.14 7.69 8.67
CA LYS A 539 -19.99 7.01 7.68
C LYS A 539 -20.16 7.91 6.47
N GLY A 540 -20.14 7.31 5.28
CA GLY A 540 -20.37 8.00 4.01
C GLY A 540 -21.54 7.40 3.24
N LEU A 541 -22.12 8.15 2.30
CA LEU A 541 -23.13 7.63 1.37
C LEU A 541 -22.54 7.52 -0.04
N ALA A 542 -22.78 6.41 -0.73
CA ALA A 542 -22.50 6.25 -2.15
C ALA A 542 -23.78 5.80 -2.88
N THR A 543 -24.27 6.61 -3.83
CA THR A 543 -25.40 6.23 -4.68
C THR A 543 -24.90 5.93 -6.09
N THR A 544 -25.29 4.79 -6.65
CA THR A 544 -24.81 4.35 -7.97
C THR A 544 -25.97 4.04 -8.90
N PHE A 545 -25.95 4.65 -10.07
CA PHE A 545 -26.95 4.42 -11.11
C PHE A 545 -26.55 3.24 -11.98
N ILE A 546 -27.41 2.22 -12.00
CA ILE A 546 -27.26 1.03 -12.83
C ILE A 546 -28.27 1.10 -13.97
N ASN A 547 -27.85 0.68 -15.16
CA ASN A 547 -28.72 0.61 -16.34
C ASN A 547 -28.50 -0.73 -17.07
N LYS A 548 -29.29 -0.99 -18.11
CA LYS A 548 -29.15 -2.21 -18.94
C LYS A 548 -27.82 -2.31 -19.69
N LYS A 549 -27.02 -1.25 -19.76
CA LYS A 549 -25.72 -1.23 -20.44
C LYS A 549 -24.58 -1.64 -19.51
N SER A 550 -24.82 -1.71 -18.20
CA SER A 550 -23.81 -2.15 -17.23
C SER A 550 -23.40 -3.60 -17.50
N GLU A 551 -22.10 -3.87 -17.51
CA GLU A 551 -21.58 -5.22 -17.78
C GLU A 551 -21.95 -6.19 -16.65
N MET A 552 -22.36 -7.40 -17.04
CA MET A 552 -22.79 -8.44 -16.10
C MET A 552 -21.66 -8.92 -15.18
N SER A 553 -20.42 -8.92 -15.67
CA SER A 553 -19.20 -9.24 -14.92
C SER A 553 -19.06 -8.35 -13.68
N VAL A 554 -19.14 -7.03 -13.89
CA VAL A 554 -18.99 -6.03 -12.82
C VAL A 554 -20.15 -6.12 -11.82
N LEU A 555 -21.36 -6.42 -12.29
CA LEU A 555 -22.52 -6.60 -11.40
C LEU A 555 -22.37 -7.84 -10.50
N SER A 556 -21.77 -8.91 -11.00
CA SER A 556 -21.44 -10.10 -10.20
C SER A 556 -20.39 -9.77 -9.12
N ASP A 557 -19.35 -9.05 -9.48
CA ASP A 557 -18.31 -8.61 -8.53
C ASP A 557 -18.88 -7.66 -7.47
N LEU A 558 -19.77 -6.75 -7.88
CA LEU A 558 -20.47 -5.82 -7.00
C LEU A 558 -21.37 -6.56 -6.01
N LYS A 559 -22.06 -7.63 -6.45
CA LYS A 559 -22.87 -8.49 -5.58
C LYS A 559 -22.00 -9.06 -4.46
N GLN A 560 -20.86 -9.66 -4.81
CA GLN A 560 -19.94 -10.24 -3.84
C GLN A 560 -19.43 -9.18 -2.84
N LEU A 561 -19.07 -7.99 -3.35
CA LEU A 561 -18.64 -6.87 -2.52
C LEU A 561 -19.72 -6.41 -1.52
N LEU A 562 -20.99 -6.34 -1.94
CA LEU A 562 -22.10 -5.97 -1.07
C LEU A 562 -22.37 -7.02 0.01
N VAL A 563 -22.29 -8.31 -0.33
CA VAL A 563 -22.41 -9.42 0.61
C VAL A 563 -21.29 -9.36 1.65
N GLU A 564 -20.04 -9.18 1.22
CA GLU A 564 -18.88 -9.04 2.11
C GLU A 564 -18.97 -7.82 3.02
N ALA A 565 -19.58 -6.73 2.52
CA ALA A 565 -19.81 -5.50 3.28
C ALA A 565 -21.03 -5.58 4.23
N GLY A 566 -21.82 -6.67 4.18
CA GLY A 566 -23.04 -6.83 4.96
C GLY A 566 -24.15 -5.84 4.56
N GLN A 567 -24.18 -5.41 3.31
CA GLN A 567 -25.17 -4.46 2.77
C GLN A 567 -26.40 -5.19 2.24
N GLU A 568 -27.56 -4.53 2.23
CA GLU A 568 -28.77 -5.11 1.64
C GLU A 568 -28.65 -5.18 0.10
N LEU A 569 -28.90 -6.36 -0.46
CA LEU A 569 -28.92 -6.52 -1.90
C LEU A 569 -30.25 -6.05 -2.50
N PRO A 570 -30.22 -5.15 -3.50
CA PRO A 570 -31.40 -4.81 -4.29
C PRO A 570 -32.01 -6.03 -4.98
N GLU A 571 -33.34 -6.02 -5.14
CA GLU A 571 -34.08 -7.13 -5.79
C GLU A 571 -33.56 -7.46 -7.19
N PHE A 572 -33.20 -6.45 -7.98
CA PHE A 572 -32.69 -6.69 -9.34
C PHE A 572 -31.34 -7.41 -9.35
N LEU A 573 -30.48 -7.23 -8.34
CA LEU A 573 -29.23 -8.00 -8.21
C LEU A 573 -29.48 -9.41 -7.65
N LYS A 574 -30.54 -9.61 -6.86
CA LYS A 574 -30.98 -10.94 -6.43
C LYS A 574 -31.46 -11.78 -7.61
N MET A 575 -32.26 -11.18 -8.50
CA MET A 575 -32.82 -11.86 -9.69
C MET A 575 -31.81 -12.15 -10.81
N LEU A 576 -30.71 -11.39 -10.89
CA LEU A 576 -29.64 -11.65 -11.86
C LEU A 576 -28.86 -12.94 -11.57
N ALA A 577 -28.99 -13.48 -10.34
CA ALA A 577 -28.56 -14.82 -10.01
C ALA A 577 -29.76 -15.75 -10.20
N GLY A 578 -29.69 -16.63 -11.21
CA GLY A 578 -30.61 -17.76 -11.27
C GLY A 578 -30.57 -18.58 -9.98
N ASP A 579 -31.66 -19.28 -9.72
CA ASP A 579 -31.89 -20.16 -8.55
C ASP A 579 -30.83 -21.27 -8.43
N GLU A 580 -29.62 -20.94 -7.96
CA GLU A 580 -28.71 -21.91 -7.38
C GLU A 580 -28.73 -21.75 -5.85
N GLU A 581 -29.69 -22.47 -5.26
CA GLU A 581 -29.66 -22.83 -3.85
C GLU A 581 -28.35 -23.57 -3.54
N GLY A 582 -27.43 -22.89 -2.86
CA GLY A 582 -26.16 -23.51 -2.47
C GLY A 582 -25.18 -22.58 -1.78
N ILE A 583 -25.62 -21.64 -0.94
CA ILE A 583 -24.71 -20.89 -0.06
C ILE A 583 -24.25 -21.85 1.05
N ALA A 584 -23.14 -22.54 0.80
CA ALA A 584 -22.40 -23.23 1.85
C ALA A 584 -21.87 -22.19 2.87
N PRO A 585 -21.87 -22.50 4.18
CA PRO A 585 -21.46 -21.55 5.19
C PRO A 585 -19.97 -21.22 5.08
N ALA A 586 -19.65 -19.94 5.29
CA ALA A 586 -18.30 -19.38 5.32
C ALA A 586 -17.33 -20.27 6.12
N GLY A 587 -16.41 -20.94 5.41
CA GLY A 587 -15.51 -21.86 6.08
C GLY A 587 -14.53 -22.68 5.24
N THR A 588 -14.21 -22.34 3.99
CA THR A 588 -13.06 -22.93 3.27
C THR A 588 -12.46 -21.94 2.27
N ASN A 589 -11.14 -21.98 2.12
CA ASN A 589 -10.31 -21.04 1.34
C ASN A 589 -10.50 -21.09 -0.20
N ALA A 590 -11.69 -21.42 -0.71
CA ALA A 590 -11.93 -21.75 -2.12
C ALA A 590 -12.53 -20.62 -2.98
N ASP A 591 -13.06 -19.53 -2.40
CA ASP A 591 -13.62 -18.38 -3.14
C ASP A 591 -12.57 -17.29 -3.41
N LYS A 592 -11.54 -17.62 -4.20
CA LYS A 592 -10.64 -16.62 -4.77
C LYS A 592 -11.14 -16.23 -6.15
N GLY A 593 -11.59 -14.98 -6.28
CA GLY A 593 -11.96 -14.38 -7.57
C GLY A 593 -10.89 -14.54 -8.66
N CYS A 594 -11.27 -14.21 -9.89
CA CYS A 594 -10.50 -14.40 -11.11
C CYS A 594 -9.07 -13.88 -10.97
N ALA A 595 -8.14 -14.82 -11.06
CA ALA A 595 -6.71 -14.56 -11.00
C ALA A 595 -6.19 -13.54 -12.03
N TYR A 596 -6.86 -13.42 -13.19
CA TYR A 596 -6.40 -12.60 -14.31
C TYR A 596 -6.96 -11.18 -14.30
N CYS A 597 -8.26 -11.03 -14.12
CA CYS A 597 -8.94 -9.73 -14.14
C CYS A 597 -9.35 -9.21 -12.76
N SER A 598 -9.07 -9.97 -11.70
CA SER A 598 -9.42 -9.63 -10.31
C SER A 598 -10.93 -9.51 -10.05
N GLY A 599 -11.76 -10.02 -10.95
CA GLY A 599 -13.21 -10.11 -10.73
C GLY A 599 -13.55 -11.10 -9.62
N LEU A 600 -14.39 -10.69 -8.67
CA LEU A 600 -14.78 -11.45 -7.49
C LEU A 600 -15.87 -12.51 -7.77
N GLY A 601 -16.51 -12.49 -8.94
CA GLY A 601 -17.66 -13.33 -9.29
C GLY A 601 -17.43 -14.42 -10.33
N HIS A 602 -16.18 -14.72 -10.71
CA HIS A 602 -15.83 -15.81 -11.65
C HIS A 602 -14.37 -16.26 -11.47
N ARG A 603 -14.00 -17.45 -11.96
CA ARG A 603 -12.61 -17.96 -11.98
C ARG A 603 -11.89 -17.59 -13.28
N ILE A 604 -10.57 -17.78 -13.33
CA ILE A 604 -9.78 -17.48 -14.53
C ILE A 604 -10.20 -18.32 -15.75
N THR A 605 -10.69 -19.54 -15.51
CA THR A 605 -11.25 -20.45 -16.52
C THR A 605 -12.43 -19.83 -17.28
N ASP A 606 -13.26 -19.07 -16.57
CA ASP A 606 -14.50 -18.47 -17.09
C ASP A 606 -14.36 -16.96 -17.30
N CYS A 607 -13.11 -16.47 -17.42
CA CYS A 607 -12.84 -15.05 -17.50
C CYS A 607 -13.27 -14.46 -18.86
N PRO A 608 -14.29 -13.57 -18.90
CA PRO A 608 -14.76 -12.97 -20.15
C PRO A 608 -13.69 -12.10 -20.81
N LYS A 609 -12.79 -11.48 -20.01
CA LYS A 609 -11.64 -10.72 -20.53
C LYS A 609 -10.59 -11.61 -21.22
N LEU A 610 -10.45 -12.86 -20.80
CA LEU A 610 -9.57 -13.85 -21.45
C LEU A 610 -10.18 -14.39 -22.75
N ALA A 611 -11.49 -14.69 -22.73
CA ALA A 611 -12.22 -15.11 -23.92
C ALA A 611 -12.21 -14.04 -25.04
N GLY A 612 -12.28 -12.76 -24.67
CA GLY A 612 -12.19 -11.64 -25.62
C GLY A 612 -10.84 -11.48 -26.30
N ILE A 613 -9.73 -11.89 -25.66
CA ILE A 613 -8.38 -11.85 -26.23
C ILE A 613 -8.21 -12.97 -27.28
N GLY A 614 -8.68 -14.18 -26.97
CA GLY A 614 -8.64 -15.31 -27.91
C GLY A 614 -9.37 -15.04 -29.24
N ASN A 615 -10.50 -14.31 -29.18
CA ASN A 615 -11.27 -13.93 -30.37
C ASN A 615 -10.65 -12.80 -31.20
N LYS A 616 -9.87 -11.89 -30.57
CA LYS A 616 -9.13 -10.84 -31.31
C LYS A 616 -7.90 -11.40 -32.03
N THR A 617 -7.21 -12.38 -31.43
CA THR A 617 -6.05 -13.02 -32.06
C THR A 617 -6.48 -13.85 -33.28
N THR A 618 -7.61 -14.55 -33.22
CA THR A 618 -8.17 -15.29 -34.36
C THR A 618 -8.73 -14.37 -35.46
N GLN A 619 -9.32 -13.21 -35.13
CA GLN A 619 -9.71 -12.22 -36.13
C GLN A 619 -8.53 -11.50 -36.80
N ALA A 620 -7.41 -11.28 -36.09
CA ALA A 620 -6.20 -10.70 -36.67
C ALA A 620 -5.52 -11.67 -37.65
N LEU A 621 -5.52 -12.97 -37.36
CA LEU A 621 -5.02 -14.01 -38.25
C LEU A 621 -5.92 -14.21 -39.50
N ALA A 622 -7.24 -13.98 -39.37
CA ALA A 622 -8.18 -14.08 -40.49
C ALA A 622 -8.14 -12.89 -41.47
N ARG A 623 -7.51 -11.75 -41.10
CA ARG A 623 -7.39 -10.55 -41.95
C ARG A 623 -6.02 -10.35 -42.61
N GLY A 624 -5.04 -11.20 -42.28
CA GLY A 624 -3.66 -11.08 -42.81
C GLY A 624 -3.33 -11.98 -44.00
N GLY A 625 -4.30 -12.72 -44.54
CA GLY A 625 -4.09 -13.69 -45.63
C GLY A 625 -4.87 -13.32 -46.88
N GLY A 626 -4.37 -12.34 -47.64
CA GLY A 626 -4.87 -12.08 -48.99
C GLY A 626 -4.69 -10.65 -49.46
N ASP A 627 -3.48 -10.28 -49.87
CA ASP A 627 -3.28 -9.65 -51.18
C ASP A 627 -1.78 -9.63 -51.50
N ASP A 628 -1.36 -10.52 -52.39
CA ASP A 628 -0.04 -10.53 -53.01
C ASP A 628 -0.31 -10.68 -54.51
N GLY A 629 -0.14 -9.59 -55.29
CA GLY A 629 -0.40 -9.65 -56.72
C GLY A 629 -0.41 -8.32 -57.47
N GLY A 630 0.77 -7.83 -57.86
CA GLY A 630 0.95 -7.35 -59.24
C GLY A 630 1.35 -5.87 -59.44
N PHE A 631 2.64 -5.73 -59.80
CA PHE A 631 3.33 -4.65 -60.51
C PHE A 631 3.66 -3.33 -59.78
#